data_AF-A0A9W7DET6-F1
#
_entry.id   AF-A0A9W7DET6-F1
#
_cell.length_a   1.000
_cell.length_b   1.000
_cell.length_c   1.000
_cell.angle_alpha   90.00
_cell.angle_beta   90.00
_cell.angle_gamma   90.00
#
_symmetry.space_group_name_H-M   'P 1'
#
loop_
_entity.id
_entity.type
_entity.pdbx_description
1 polymer ?
#
loop_
_entity_poly.entity_id
_entity_poly.type
_entity_poly.pdbx_seq_one_letter_code
_entity_poly.pdbx_strand_id
1 'polypeptide(L)'
;MLARKHCVKPEFQISHLTPNKFFTQDYNQVTGNITLNVTNPLQDIISIEIGLRGSCLTRFQESYNLGNLANDQHHKHTTPLFNQSNVVYQSPAAVCAVPGQVTAAVAAPIAPGSVFHFPFQFEFPRGFALPSSCDRVGENRDDKGYLSVSYQVYARFNYRSLISSTGDYFEFTTLLNYQGGSNVGNSGIGSGVRRAYFETVFTGKSKVLVVDETSDQLVENQVKSGKKNSRALRSLFNDKYKKQNIGKFVKDVAIRMALDVPQLLNIAGPLDSITVTFEFPGIAELEPDFAYKGKSTRLGCFKVESVWFKLIQDLTIHSEGFTYQTTKRNRLFKFNDINKEFDLATFTYNQELQAYCYTISLGELVGTGASIMSILTAPVMGDFNMAGVFSNSNTLAVNIEISDAQTTNSHSKKAKFHVHTQLDCSLITTPQYISQYQVDVPLGVNDSQIVAAVPPPLAPRPTYS
;
A
#
# COMPACT_ATOMS: atom_id res chain seq x y z
N MET A 1 -25.66 -2.20 29.40
CA MET A 1 -24.57 -2.63 28.50
C MET A 1 -23.20 -2.05 28.89
N LEU A 2 -23.00 -0.71 28.90
CA LEU A 2 -21.71 -0.07 29.25
C LEU A 2 -21.13 -0.49 30.62
N ALA A 3 -21.97 -0.54 31.67
CA ALA A 3 -21.53 -0.90 33.02
C ALA A 3 -20.87 -2.30 33.11
N ARG A 4 -21.38 -3.29 32.38
CA ARG A 4 -20.83 -4.67 32.38
C ARG A 4 -19.52 -4.77 31.61
N LYS A 5 -19.31 -3.93 30.59
CA LYS A 5 -18.04 -3.87 29.84
C LYS A 5 -16.87 -3.37 30.71
N HIS A 6 -17.15 -2.58 31.75
CA HIS A 6 -16.16 -2.12 32.72
C HIS A 6 -15.77 -3.18 33.79
N CYS A 7 -16.49 -4.30 33.84
CA CYS A 7 -16.22 -5.40 34.77
C CYS A 7 -15.13 -6.36 34.27
N VAL A 8 -14.67 -6.21 33.02
CA VAL A 8 -13.63 -7.04 32.41
C VAL A 8 -12.62 -6.17 31.72
N LYS A 9 -11.34 -6.46 31.94
CA LYS A 9 -10.24 -5.89 31.17
C LYS A 9 -9.61 -6.99 30.31
N PRO A 10 -9.91 -7.04 29.00
CA PRO A 10 -9.28 -8.00 28.11
C PRO A 10 -7.88 -7.54 27.71
N GLU A 11 -6.99 -8.51 27.52
CA GLU A 11 -5.69 -8.33 26.91
C GLU A 11 -5.55 -9.36 25.79
N PHE A 12 -5.39 -8.88 24.56
CA PHE A 12 -5.20 -9.73 23.39
C PHE A 12 -3.70 -9.84 23.09
N GLN A 13 -3.17 -11.05 23.21
CA GLN A 13 -1.78 -11.35 22.86
C GLN A 13 -1.79 -12.18 21.57
N ILE A 14 -1.58 -11.52 20.43
CA ILE A 14 -1.59 -12.17 19.12
C ILE A 14 -0.14 -12.38 18.69
N SER A 15 0.22 -13.62 18.39
CA SER A 15 1.52 -13.95 17.82
C SER A 15 1.69 -13.18 16.50
N HIS A 16 2.84 -12.54 16.31
CA HIS A 16 3.20 -11.83 15.07
C HIS A 16 2.41 -10.55 14.75
N LEU A 17 1.71 -9.96 15.73
CA LEU A 17 1.23 -8.58 15.61
C LEU A 17 2.41 -7.60 15.73
N THR A 18 3.25 -7.54 14.70
CA THR A 18 4.33 -6.54 14.60
C THR A 18 3.91 -5.40 13.68
N PRO A 19 4.34 -4.15 13.93
CA PRO A 19 3.89 -2.97 13.16
C PRO A 19 4.05 -3.05 11.63
N ASN A 20 4.93 -3.92 11.13
CA ASN A 20 5.29 -4.02 9.70
C ASN A 20 5.05 -5.41 9.11
N LYS A 21 4.22 -6.26 9.73
CA LYS A 21 3.79 -7.53 9.14
C LYS A 21 2.27 -7.54 9.02
N PHE A 22 1.80 -7.74 7.81
CA PHE A 22 0.39 -7.95 7.52
C PHE A 22 0.14 -9.46 7.42
N PHE A 23 -1.05 -9.89 7.83
CA PHE A 23 -1.54 -11.20 7.43
C PHE A 23 -1.79 -11.18 5.91
N THR A 24 -1.46 -12.29 5.24
CA THR A 24 -1.64 -12.45 3.80
C THR A 24 -2.28 -13.81 3.52
N GLN A 25 -2.49 -14.18 2.26
CA GLN A 25 -2.87 -15.55 1.92
C GLN A 25 -1.77 -16.57 2.25
N ASP A 26 -0.50 -16.19 2.08
CA ASP A 26 0.66 -17.04 2.39
C ASP A 26 0.97 -17.09 3.89
N TYR A 27 0.61 -16.02 4.60
CA TYR A 27 0.75 -15.87 6.04
C TYR A 27 -0.63 -15.63 6.67
N ASN A 28 -1.45 -16.68 6.65
CA ASN A 28 -2.89 -16.60 6.93
C ASN A 28 -3.30 -17.10 8.32
N GLN A 29 -2.39 -17.69 9.07
CA GLN A 29 -2.67 -18.25 10.39
C GLN A 29 -2.58 -17.16 11.46
N VAL A 30 -3.65 -17.00 12.25
CA VAL A 30 -3.74 -16.05 13.36
C VAL A 30 -3.78 -16.85 14.66
N THR A 31 -2.64 -16.90 15.36
CA THR A 31 -2.52 -17.57 16.67
C THR A 31 -2.36 -16.56 17.79
N GLY A 32 -2.87 -16.88 18.97
CA GLY A 32 -2.68 -16.03 20.14
C GLY A 32 -3.38 -16.54 21.38
N ASN A 33 -3.43 -15.68 22.39
CA ASN A 33 -4.12 -15.91 23.65
C ASN A 33 -4.89 -14.65 24.03
N ILE A 34 -6.10 -14.82 24.56
CA ILE A 34 -6.87 -13.74 25.18
C ILE A 34 -6.82 -13.96 26.69
N THR A 35 -6.24 -12.99 27.39
CA THR A 35 -6.24 -12.96 28.86
C THR A 35 -7.35 -12.02 29.33
N LEU A 36 -8.31 -12.54 30.07
CA LEU A 36 -9.45 -11.78 30.57
C LEU A 36 -9.31 -11.60 32.08
N ASN A 37 -9.11 -10.36 32.52
CA ASN A 37 -9.04 -10.01 33.94
C ASN A 37 -10.39 -9.45 34.40
N VAL A 38 -11.05 -10.15 35.32
CA VAL A 38 -12.33 -9.70 35.88
C VAL A 38 -12.07 -8.68 36.98
N THR A 39 -12.49 -7.43 36.76
CA THR A 39 -12.28 -6.31 37.70
C THR A 39 -13.44 -6.14 38.67
N ASN A 40 -14.66 -6.50 38.23
CA ASN A 40 -15.88 -6.46 39.04
C ASN A 40 -16.68 -7.75 38.80
N PRO A 41 -17.56 -8.16 39.74
CA PRO A 41 -18.29 -9.43 39.60
C PRO A 41 -19.11 -9.46 38.31
N LEU A 42 -18.99 -10.56 37.55
CA LEU A 42 -19.80 -10.77 36.34
C LEU A 42 -20.91 -11.77 36.64
N GLN A 43 -22.15 -11.36 36.43
CA GLN A 43 -23.33 -12.19 36.65
C GLN A 43 -23.97 -12.60 35.32
N ASP A 44 -24.63 -13.75 35.33
CA ASP A 44 -25.48 -14.24 34.24
C ASP A 44 -24.78 -14.47 32.90
N ILE A 45 -23.46 -14.61 32.89
CA ILE A 45 -22.72 -15.04 31.69
C ILE A 45 -23.18 -16.46 31.34
N ILE A 46 -23.48 -16.70 30.07
CA ILE A 46 -23.93 -17.98 29.53
C ILE A 46 -22.78 -18.66 28.78
N SER A 47 -22.08 -17.90 27.95
CA SER A 47 -20.96 -18.40 27.16
C SER A 47 -20.02 -17.27 26.75
N ILE A 48 -18.78 -17.64 26.45
CA ILE A 48 -17.79 -16.76 25.84
C ILE A 48 -17.47 -17.34 24.47
N GLU A 49 -17.74 -16.57 23.42
CA GLU A 49 -17.42 -16.91 22.04
C GLU A 49 -16.16 -16.16 21.62
N ILE A 50 -15.21 -16.90 21.04
CA ILE A 50 -14.01 -16.31 20.46
C ILE A 50 -14.00 -16.63 18.97
N GLY A 51 -13.82 -15.61 18.14
CA GLY A 51 -13.82 -15.78 16.69
C GLY A 51 -13.01 -14.73 15.97
N LEU A 52 -12.80 -14.97 14.68
CA LEU A 52 -12.24 -14.04 13.72
C LEU A 52 -13.35 -13.59 12.78
N ARG A 53 -13.53 -12.28 12.59
CA ARG A 53 -14.44 -11.73 11.59
C ARG A 53 -13.79 -10.65 10.74
N GLY A 54 -14.19 -10.59 9.47
CA GLY A 54 -13.96 -9.51 8.54
C GLY A 54 -15.26 -8.80 8.23
N SER A 55 -15.26 -7.48 8.29
CA SER A 55 -16.43 -6.66 7.97
C SER A 55 -16.07 -5.49 7.07
N CYS A 56 -17.01 -5.14 6.21
CA CYS A 56 -16.97 -3.99 5.34
C CYS A 56 -18.06 -3.02 5.78
N LEU A 57 -17.65 -1.85 6.26
CA LEU A 57 -18.54 -0.77 6.66
C LEU A 57 -18.60 0.26 5.52
N THR A 58 -19.80 0.46 4.98
CA THR A 58 -20.11 1.55 4.05
C THR A 58 -20.89 2.61 4.80
N ARG A 59 -20.40 3.86 4.76
CA ARG A 59 -21.09 5.02 5.34
C ARG A 59 -21.35 6.06 4.27
N PHE A 60 -22.53 6.69 4.34
CA PHE A 60 -22.91 7.87 3.57
C PHE A 60 -23.34 8.95 4.55
N GLN A 61 -22.92 10.19 4.29
CA GLN A 61 -23.19 11.32 5.17
C GLN A 61 -23.26 12.61 4.35
N GLU A 62 -24.00 13.59 4.83
CA GLU A 62 -23.99 14.94 4.28
C GLU A 62 -23.09 15.83 5.12
N SER A 63 -22.21 16.57 4.45
CA SER A 63 -21.35 17.56 5.10
C SER A 63 -21.64 18.94 4.52
N TYR A 64 -21.88 19.91 5.40
CA TYR A 64 -21.99 21.32 5.01
C TYR A 64 -21.18 22.19 5.96
N ASN A 65 -20.58 23.25 5.41
CA ASN A 65 -19.82 24.22 6.18
C ASN A 65 -20.77 25.29 6.71
N LEU A 66 -20.87 25.41 8.02
CA LEU A 66 -21.51 26.56 8.65
C LEU A 66 -20.47 27.68 8.72
N GLY A 67 -20.60 28.66 7.84
CA GLY A 67 -19.81 29.89 7.90
C GLY A 67 -20.39 30.83 8.94
N ASN A 68 -19.63 31.12 9.99
CA ASN A 68 -19.96 32.23 10.89
C ASN A 68 -19.24 33.47 10.35
N LEU A 69 -19.93 34.35 9.63
CA LEU A 69 -19.34 35.55 8.99
C LEU A 69 -18.59 36.48 9.96
N ALA A 70 -18.79 36.32 11.27
CA ALA A 70 -18.22 37.16 12.32
C ALA A 70 -16.90 36.62 12.92
N ASN A 71 -16.60 35.33 12.77
CA ASN A 71 -15.39 34.69 13.31
C ASN A 71 -14.95 33.65 12.29
N ASP A 72 -13.73 33.73 11.75
CA ASP A 72 -13.11 32.83 10.74
C ASP A 72 -13.05 31.32 11.13
N GLN A 73 -13.93 30.84 12.00
CA GLN A 73 -14.13 29.45 12.32
C GLN A 73 -15.09 28.80 11.34
N HIS A 74 -14.53 27.98 10.45
CA HIS A 74 -15.30 27.03 9.66
C HIS A 74 -15.66 25.81 10.49
N HIS A 75 -16.92 25.71 10.94
CA HIS A 75 -17.43 24.50 11.56
C HIS A 75 -18.05 23.60 10.49
N LYS A 76 -17.51 22.40 10.33
CA LYS A 76 -18.07 21.37 9.44
C LYS A 76 -19.13 20.60 10.22
N HIS A 77 -20.39 20.73 9.82
CA HIS A 77 -21.45 19.86 10.32
C HIS A 77 -21.53 18.62 9.45
N THR A 78 -21.75 17.45 10.07
CA THR A 78 -21.83 16.17 9.37
C THR A 78 -23.03 15.39 9.88
N THR A 79 -23.95 15.06 8.98
CA THR A 79 -25.17 14.30 9.28
C THR A 79 -25.07 12.94 8.63
N PRO A 80 -25.06 11.83 9.39
CA PRO A 80 -25.03 10.49 8.80
C PRO A 80 -26.35 10.23 8.06
N LEU A 81 -26.27 9.84 6.79
CA LEU A 81 -27.43 9.47 5.99
C LEU A 81 -27.70 7.97 6.08
N PHE A 82 -26.65 7.16 5.96
CA PHE A 82 -26.80 5.73 5.86
C PHE A 82 -25.52 5.00 6.28
N ASN A 83 -25.67 3.91 7.05
CA ASN A 83 -24.57 3.08 7.50
C ASN A 83 -24.96 1.60 7.34
N GLN A 84 -24.17 0.84 6.58
CA GLN A 84 -24.34 -0.61 6.46
C GLN A 84 -23.02 -1.32 6.73
N SER A 85 -23.10 -2.39 7.52
CA SER A 85 -21.98 -3.29 7.77
C SER A 85 -22.28 -4.64 7.14
N ASN A 86 -21.44 -5.04 6.18
CA ASN A 86 -21.50 -6.34 5.53
C ASN A 86 -20.41 -7.24 6.11
N VAL A 87 -20.77 -8.44 6.55
CA VAL A 87 -19.78 -9.44 6.97
C VAL A 87 -19.12 -10.01 5.71
N VAL A 88 -17.81 -9.85 5.61
CA VAL A 88 -17.00 -10.32 4.48
C VAL A 88 -16.45 -11.72 4.78
N TYR A 89 -16.16 -12.00 6.05
CA TYR A 89 -15.66 -13.28 6.51
C TYR A 89 -16.02 -13.49 7.97
N GLN A 90 -16.32 -14.73 8.36
CA GLN A 90 -16.45 -15.12 9.75
C GLN A 90 -15.97 -16.56 9.94
N SER A 91 -15.00 -16.77 10.82
CA SER A 91 -14.61 -18.11 11.22
C SER A 91 -15.68 -18.74 12.12
N PRO A 92 -15.79 -20.08 12.17
CA PRO A 92 -16.52 -20.75 13.24
C PRO A 92 -16.01 -20.24 14.60
N ALA A 93 -16.92 -19.80 15.47
CA ALA A 93 -16.55 -19.31 16.79
C ALA A 93 -16.28 -20.49 17.72
N ALA A 94 -15.17 -20.42 18.47
CA ALA A 94 -14.94 -21.34 19.57
C ALA A 94 -15.80 -20.90 20.76
N VAL A 95 -16.74 -21.76 21.16
CA VAL A 95 -17.53 -21.54 22.37
C VAL A 95 -16.73 -22.09 23.54
N CYS A 96 -16.22 -21.20 24.38
CA CYS A 96 -15.51 -21.58 25.58
C CYS A 96 -16.51 -21.75 26.73
N ALA A 97 -16.52 -22.93 27.34
CA ALA A 97 -17.25 -23.14 28.59
C ALA A 97 -16.65 -22.25 29.68
N VAL A 98 -17.49 -21.51 30.39
CA VAL A 98 -17.07 -20.74 31.56
C VAL A 98 -16.83 -21.71 32.72
N PRO A 99 -15.61 -21.78 33.29
CA PRO A 99 -15.33 -22.65 34.42
C PRO A 99 -16.30 -22.37 35.59
N GLY A 100 -16.99 -23.41 36.08
CA GLY A 100 -17.90 -23.32 37.22
C GLY A 100 -19.39 -23.10 36.90
N GLN A 101 -19.79 -23.06 35.62
CA GLN A 101 -21.20 -22.82 35.23
C GLN A 101 -21.95 -24.05 34.67
N VAL A 102 -21.35 -25.23 34.75
CA VAL A 102 -21.98 -26.46 34.28
C VAL A 102 -22.95 -26.93 35.38
N THR A 103 -24.26 -26.73 35.17
CA THR A 103 -25.43 -27.39 35.83
C THR A 103 -26.34 -26.61 36.81
N ALA A 104 -26.06 -25.40 37.27
CA ALA A 104 -26.97 -24.72 38.21
C ALA A 104 -28.02 -23.81 37.52
N ALA A 105 -29.29 -23.91 37.94
CA ALA A 105 -30.41 -23.06 37.48
C ALA A 105 -30.19 -21.55 37.71
N VAL A 106 -29.20 -21.19 38.53
CA VAL A 106 -28.69 -19.84 38.75
C VAL A 106 -27.16 -19.93 38.72
N ALA A 107 -26.54 -19.43 37.66
CA ALA A 107 -25.08 -19.46 37.54
C ALA A 107 -24.46 -18.50 38.56
N ALA A 108 -23.53 -19.00 39.39
CA ALA A 108 -22.84 -18.16 40.37
C ALA A 108 -22.05 -17.03 39.67
N PRO A 109 -21.95 -15.83 40.29
CA PRO A 109 -21.16 -14.73 39.74
C PRO A 109 -19.69 -15.11 39.60
N ILE A 110 -19.06 -14.72 38.50
CA ILE A 110 -17.60 -14.81 38.35
C ILE A 110 -16.96 -13.76 39.25
N ALA A 111 -16.05 -14.20 40.13
CA ALA A 111 -15.45 -13.34 41.15
C ALA A 111 -14.46 -12.30 40.55
N PRO A 112 -14.37 -11.09 41.15
CA PRO A 112 -13.27 -10.16 40.87
C PRO A 112 -11.91 -10.82 41.11
N GLY A 113 -10.92 -10.45 40.30
CA GLY A 113 -9.58 -11.04 40.34
C GLY A 113 -9.44 -12.36 39.58
N SER A 114 -10.54 -12.94 39.08
CA SER A 114 -10.48 -14.11 38.21
C SER A 114 -9.76 -13.77 36.91
N VAL A 115 -8.83 -14.63 36.52
CA VAL A 115 -8.10 -14.52 35.26
C VAL A 115 -8.41 -15.74 34.40
N PHE A 116 -8.83 -15.50 33.17
CA PHE A 116 -9.08 -16.55 32.20
C PHE A 116 -8.13 -16.41 31.02
N HIS A 117 -7.60 -17.53 30.55
CA HIS A 117 -6.75 -17.59 29.36
C HIS A 117 -7.42 -18.44 28.30
N PHE A 118 -7.60 -17.85 27.13
CA PHE A 118 -8.22 -18.51 25.99
C PHE A 118 -7.24 -18.51 24.81
N PRO A 119 -6.48 -19.60 24.62
CA PRO A 119 -5.68 -19.76 23.42
C PRO A 119 -6.61 -19.91 22.21
N PHE A 120 -6.22 -19.30 21.10
CA PHE A 120 -6.96 -19.40 19.84
C PHE A 120 -6.02 -19.58 18.67
N GLN A 121 -6.56 -20.21 17.63
CA GLN A 121 -5.91 -20.38 16.34
C GLN A 121 -6.99 -20.28 15.27
N PHE A 122 -6.91 -19.25 14.44
CA PHE A 122 -7.76 -19.06 13.28
C PHE A 122 -6.92 -19.06 12.01
N GLU A 123 -7.58 -19.23 10.88
CA GLU A 123 -6.96 -19.14 9.57
C GLU A 123 -7.82 -18.25 8.67
N PHE A 124 -7.21 -17.32 7.94
CA PHE A 124 -7.90 -16.64 6.84
C PHE A 124 -8.12 -17.65 5.70
N PRO A 125 -9.30 -17.63 5.06
CA PRO A 125 -9.69 -18.64 4.09
C PRO A 125 -8.71 -18.68 2.91
N ARG A 126 -8.28 -19.89 2.54
CA ARG A 126 -7.52 -20.15 1.32
C ARG A 126 -8.51 -20.42 0.19
N GLY A 127 -8.45 -19.66 -0.90
CA GLY A 127 -9.29 -19.86 -2.09
C GLY A 127 -10.38 -18.81 -2.32
N PHE A 128 -10.56 -17.85 -1.39
CA PHE A 128 -11.43 -16.69 -1.58
C PHE A 128 -10.61 -15.40 -1.53
N ALA A 129 -10.92 -14.45 -2.41
CA ALA A 129 -10.29 -13.14 -2.39
C ALA A 129 -10.93 -12.30 -1.27
N LEU A 130 -10.11 -11.88 -0.31
CA LEU A 130 -10.52 -11.00 0.78
C LEU A 130 -9.96 -9.59 0.51
N PRO A 131 -10.76 -8.52 0.69
CA PRO A 131 -10.27 -7.16 0.52
C PRO A 131 -9.22 -6.83 1.59
N SER A 132 -8.24 -6.00 1.26
CA SER A 132 -7.25 -5.53 2.24
C SER A 132 -7.88 -4.70 3.34
N SER A 133 -7.33 -4.74 4.56
CA SER A 133 -7.73 -3.82 5.62
C SER A 133 -7.53 -2.37 5.15
N CYS A 134 -8.54 -1.53 5.31
CA CYS A 134 -8.46 -0.12 4.99
C CYS A 134 -9.38 0.69 5.89
N ASP A 135 -8.99 1.93 6.18
CA ASP A 135 -9.85 2.85 6.91
C ASP A 135 -10.20 4.07 6.07
N ARG A 136 -11.50 4.40 6.05
CA ARG A 136 -12.09 5.58 5.40
C ARG A 136 -11.55 5.81 3.99
N VAL A 137 -11.74 4.84 3.10
CA VAL A 137 -11.51 5.02 1.66
C VAL A 137 -12.72 5.74 1.08
N GLY A 138 -12.52 7.04 0.83
CA GLY A 138 -13.52 8.04 0.44
C GLY A 138 -12.83 9.41 0.48
N GLU A 139 -13.00 10.31 -0.50
CA GLU A 139 -12.16 11.52 -0.58
C GLU A 139 -12.50 12.55 0.52
N ASN A 140 -11.44 13.12 1.14
CA ASN A 140 -11.50 13.99 2.32
C ASN A 140 -12.29 15.31 2.14
N ARG A 141 -12.70 15.67 0.92
CA ARG A 141 -13.23 17.01 0.63
C ARG A 141 -14.74 17.11 0.78
N ASP A 142 -15.48 16.13 0.27
CA ASP A 142 -16.93 16.11 0.37
C ASP A 142 -17.43 15.22 1.51
N ASP A 143 -16.60 14.26 1.95
CA ASP A 143 -16.90 13.32 3.03
C ASP A 143 -18.25 12.61 2.80
N LYS A 144 -18.75 12.53 1.56
CA LYS A 144 -20.13 12.11 1.28
C LYS A 144 -20.36 10.62 1.45
N GLY A 145 -19.30 9.84 1.28
CA GLY A 145 -19.31 8.43 1.59
C GLY A 145 -17.89 7.89 1.80
N TYR A 146 -17.78 6.81 2.55
CA TYR A 146 -16.52 6.10 2.70
C TYR A 146 -16.71 4.62 3.01
N LEU A 147 -15.66 3.87 2.70
CA LEU A 147 -15.51 2.45 2.92
C LEU A 147 -14.45 2.19 4.00
N SER A 148 -14.75 1.35 4.98
CA SER A 148 -13.74 0.77 5.88
C SER A 148 -13.85 -0.76 5.84
N VAL A 149 -12.72 -1.43 5.64
CA VAL A 149 -12.60 -2.88 5.70
C VAL A 149 -11.73 -3.23 6.89
N SER A 150 -12.25 -4.02 7.82
CA SER A 150 -11.56 -4.39 9.04
C SER A 150 -11.67 -5.89 9.29
N TYR A 151 -10.57 -6.48 9.75
CA TYR A 151 -10.54 -7.82 10.31
C TYR A 151 -10.23 -7.74 11.79
N GLN A 152 -10.87 -8.59 12.58
CA GLN A 152 -10.74 -8.54 14.02
C GLN A 152 -10.93 -9.90 14.66
N VAL A 153 -10.08 -10.18 15.65
CA VAL A 153 -10.37 -11.22 16.64
C VAL A 153 -11.29 -10.60 17.68
N TYR A 154 -12.38 -11.29 18.00
CA TYR A 154 -13.35 -10.86 18.99
C TYR A 154 -13.51 -11.87 20.11
N ALA A 155 -13.81 -11.37 21.30
CA ALA A 155 -14.32 -12.13 22.43
C ALA A 155 -15.70 -11.56 22.79
N ARG A 156 -16.74 -12.37 22.59
CA ARG A 156 -18.14 -12.01 22.84
C ARG A 156 -18.62 -12.74 24.09
N PHE A 157 -19.21 -12.00 25.01
CA PHE A 157 -19.80 -12.51 26.23
C PHE A 157 -21.31 -12.49 26.09
N ASN A 158 -21.91 -13.67 25.98
CA ASN A 158 -23.35 -13.81 25.96
C ASN A 158 -23.85 -13.90 27.40
N TYR A 159 -24.90 -13.14 27.74
CA TYR A 159 -25.47 -13.13 29.07
C TYR A 159 -27.00 -13.14 29.04
N ARG A 160 -27.61 -13.63 30.12
CA ARG A 160 -29.06 -13.64 30.26
C ARG A 160 -29.53 -12.23 30.66
N SER A 161 -30.33 -11.63 29.80
CA SER A 161 -30.94 -10.32 30.07
C SER A 161 -32.24 -10.49 30.85
N LEU A 162 -32.57 -9.50 31.70
CA LEU A 162 -33.85 -9.49 32.43
C LEU A 162 -35.05 -9.17 31.50
N ILE A 163 -34.79 -8.56 30.34
CA ILE A 163 -35.82 -7.97 29.47
C ILE A 163 -35.98 -8.75 28.15
N SER A 164 -35.00 -9.58 27.78
CA SER A 164 -34.93 -10.27 26.51
C SER A 164 -34.74 -11.78 26.71
N SER A 165 -35.60 -12.58 26.08
CA SER A 165 -35.48 -14.05 26.03
C SER A 165 -34.35 -14.51 25.10
N THR A 166 -33.96 -13.67 24.14
CA THR A 166 -32.75 -13.81 23.34
C THR A 166 -31.55 -13.25 24.13
N GLY A 167 -30.50 -14.04 24.32
CA GLY A 167 -29.32 -13.60 25.09
C GLY A 167 -28.76 -12.28 24.57
N ASP A 168 -28.52 -11.33 25.46
CA ASP A 168 -27.79 -10.10 25.12
C ASP A 168 -26.28 -10.41 25.12
N TYR A 169 -25.50 -9.56 24.46
CA TYR A 169 -24.04 -9.71 24.48
C TYR A 169 -23.29 -8.38 24.58
N PHE A 170 -22.04 -8.48 25.02
CA PHE A 170 -21.04 -7.43 24.83
C PHE A 170 -19.76 -8.03 24.25
N GLU A 171 -18.99 -7.21 23.53
CA GLU A 171 -17.85 -7.69 22.77
C GLU A 171 -16.61 -6.81 22.99
N PHE A 172 -15.46 -7.49 23.01
CA PHE A 172 -14.14 -6.89 22.90
C PHE A 172 -13.46 -7.36 21.63
N THR A 173 -12.70 -6.48 21.01
CA THR A 173 -12.15 -6.72 19.67
C THR A 173 -10.73 -6.18 19.60
N THR A 174 -9.90 -6.85 18.81
CA THR A 174 -8.59 -6.34 18.39
C THR A 174 -8.48 -6.40 16.87
N LEU A 175 -7.94 -5.35 16.26
CA LEU A 175 -7.85 -5.24 14.80
C LEU A 175 -6.64 -6.00 14.27
N LEU A 176 -6.83 -6.62 13.11
CA LEU A 176 -5.79 -7.27 12.34
C LEU A 176 -5.55 -6.50 11.04
N ASN A 177 -4.28 -6.26 10.73
CA ASN A 177 -3.88 -5.76 9.43
C ASN A 177 -3.76 -6.93 8.47
N TYR A 178 -4.68 -7.03 7.51
CA TYR A 178 -4.68 -8.01 6.45
C TYR A 178 -4.36 -7.31 5.13
N GLN A 179 -3.32 -7.77 4.46
CA GLN A 179 -3.08 -7.43 3.07
C GLN A 179 -3.76 -8.49 2.23
N GLY A 180 -4.84 -8.07 1.55
CA GLY A 180 -5.43 -8.83 0.47
C GLY A 180 -4.34 -9.10 -0.55
N GLY A 181 -3.92 -10.35 -0.63
CA GLY A 181 -3.08 -10.89 -1.68
C GLY A 181 -3.95 -11.69 -2.61
N SER A 182 -3.46 -11.95 -3.80
CA SER A 182 -4.14 -12.88 -4.67
C SER A 182 -3.20 -13.64 -5.56
N ASN A 183 -3.67 -14.85 -5.83
CA ASN A 183 -3.03 -15.84 -6.66
C ASN A 183 -3.49 -15.64 -8.10
N VAL A 184 -2.73 -14.84 -8.87
CA VAL A 184 -2.62 -15.10 -10.31
C VAL A 184 -1.32 -15.88 -10.49
N GLY A 185 -1.46 -17.20 -10.66
CA GLY A 185 -0.45 -17.96 -11.36
C GLY A 185 -0.25 -17.35 -12.74
N ASN A 186 1.01 -17.12 -13.10
CA ASN A 186 1.54 -16.77 -14.43
C ASN A 186 0.76 -17.41 -15.60
N SER A 187 -0.43 -16.92 -15.94
CA SER A 187 -1.25 -17.46 -17.03
C SER A 187 -1.52 -16.36 -18.06
N GLY A 188 -0.48 -16.10 -18.83
CA GLY A 188 -0.61 -15.95 -20.29
C GLY A 188 -1.17 -14.64 -20.86
N ILE A 189 -1.65 -13.69 -20.05
CA ILE A 189 -1.98 -12.35 -20.57
C ILE A 189 -0.66 -11.57 -20.62
N GLY A 190 -0.13 -11.40 -21.83
CA GLY A 190 1.23 -10.94 -22.11
C GLY A 190 1.71 -9.87 -21.14
N SER A 191 2.77 -10.18 -20.38
CA SER A 191 3.45 -9.26 -19.48
C SER A 191 4.16 -8.18 -20.30
N GLY A 192 3.39 -7.24 -20.85
CA GLY A 192 3.96 -6.08 -21.48
C GLY A 192 4.68 -5.25 -20.43
N VAL A 193 5.86 -4.72 -20.78
CA VAL A 193 6.49 -3.66 -20.02
C VAL A 193 5.90 -2.35 -20.53
N ARG A 194 5.31 -1.55 -19.64
CA ARG A 194 4.93 -0.17 -19.96
C ARG A 194 6.15 0.71 -19.78
N ARG A 195 6.57 1.29 -20.90
CA ARG A 195 7.69 2.22 -20.96
C ARG A 195 7.17 3.64 -21.00
N ALA A 196 7.57 4.45 -20.04
CA ALA A 196 7.22 5.86 -20.01
C ALA A 196 8.47 6.71 -20.17
N TYR A 197 8.43 7.62 -21.15
CA TYR A 197 9.53 8.48 -21.49
C TYR A 197 9.33 9.88 -20.94
N PHE A 198 10.44 10.51 -20.60
CA PHE A 198 10.50 11.93 -20.35
C PHE A 198 11.84 12.44 -20.81
N GLU A 199 11.82 13.63 -21.39
CA GLU A 199 13.00 14.32 -21.84
C GLU A 199 13.06 15.67 -21.14
N THR A 200 14.25 16.03 -20.67
CA THR A 200 14.52 17.36 -20.13
C THR A 200 15.85 17.86 -20.62
N VAL A 201 15.95 19.18 -20.74
CA VAL A 201 17.19 19.86 -21.08
C VAL A 201 17.66 20.65 -19.87
N PHE A 202 18.77 20.21 -19.29
CA PHE A 202 19.48 20.96 -18.27
C PHE A 202 20.30 22.06 -18.94
N THR A 203 19.69 23.24 -19.05
CA THR A 203 20.31 24.40 -19.69
C THR A 203 21.47 24.94 -18.84
N GLY A 204 22.60 25.22 -19.47
CA GLY A 204 23.69 25.94 -18.85
C GLY A 204 24.45 25.14 -17.80
N LYS A 205 24.52 23.80 -17.92
CA LYS A 205 25.36 22.97 -17.03
C LYS A 205 26.82 23.29 -17.26
N SER A 206 27.55 23.51 -16.16
CA SER A 206 28.98 23.81 -16.22
C SER A 206 29.78 22.52 -16.22
N LYS A 207 30.82 22.44 -17.06
CA LYS A 207 31.81 21.36 -16.97
C LYS A 207 32.60 21.52 -15.68
N VAL A 208 32.91 20.44 -14.95
CA VAL A 208 33.83 20.52 -13.80
C VAL A 208 35.27 20.54 -14.29
N LEU A 209 35.55 19.71 -15.28
CA LEU A 209 36.84 19.62 -15.93
C LEU A 209 36.70 20.02 -17.39
N VAL A 210 37.67 20.78 -17.89
CA VAL A 210 37.76 21.18 -19.29
C VAL A 210 39.07 20.68 -19.88
N VAL A 211 39.07 20.40 -21.18
CA VAL A 211 40.29 20.05 -21.89
C VAL A 211 41.13 21.31 -22.06
N ASP A 212 42.36 21.27 -21.56
CA ASP A 212 43.37 22.27 -21.89
C ASP A 212 44.04 21.88 -23.20
N GLU A 213 43.80 22.68 -24.23
CA GLU A 213 44.34 22.48 -25.59
C GLU A 213 45.87 22.56 -25.64
N THR A 214 46.52 23.18 -24.64
CA THR A 214 47.98 23.34 -24.60
C THR A 214 48.69 22.18 -23.90
N SER A 215 48.12 21.68 -22.80
CA SER A 215 48.70 20.58 -22.03
C SER A 215 48.10 19.21 -22.38
N ASP A 216 47.06 19.17 -23.21
CA ASP A 216 46.35 17.96 -23.63
C ASP A 216 45.83 17.10 -22.44
N GLN A 217 45.40 17.81 -21.38
CA GLN A 217 44.93 17.25 -20.12
C GLN A 217 43.61 17.89 -19.66
N LEU A 218 42.89 17.19 -18.79
CA LEU A 218 41.72 17.73 -18.10
C LEU A 218 42.16 18.60 -16.92
N VAL A 219 41.74 19.86 -16.93
CA VAL A 219 42.00 20.84 -15.86
C VAL A 219 40.70 21.34 -15.24
N GLU A 220 40.75 21.78 -13.99
CA GLU A 220 39.56 22.32 -13.31
C GLU A 220 39.02 23.58 -14.01
N ASN A 221 37.70 23.60 -14.17
CA ASN A 221 37.00 24.74 -14.74
C ASN A 221 37.00 25.93 -13.77
N GLN A 222 37.89 26.88 -14.05
CA GLN A 222 38.06 28.13 -13.30
C GLN A 222 36.80 29.02 -13.27
N VAL A 223 35.81 28.77 -14.13
CA VAL A 223 34.54 29.51 -14.16
C VAL A 223 33.56 29.05 -13.06
N LYS A 224 33.73 27.84 -12.49
CA LYS A 224 32.82 27.25 -11.48
C LYS A 224 32.87 28.00 -10.14
N SER A 225 34.01 28.59 -9.77
CA SER A 225 34.22 29.33 -8.52
C SER A 225 33.62 30.76 -8.53
N GLY A 226 33.26 31.30 -9.70
CA GLY A 226 33.00 32.74 -9.87
C GLY A 226 31.53 33.20 -9.95
N LYS A 227 30.52 32.34 -9.70
CA LYS A 227 29.11 32.70 -10.02
C LYS A 227 28.51 33.85 -9.20
N LYS A 228 29.08 34.26 -8.05
CA LYS A 228 28.60 35.43 -7.28
C LYS A 228 29.30 36.76 -7.60
N ASN A 229 30.60 36.75 -7.93
CA ASN A 229 31.40 37.99 -8.05
C ASN A 229 31.70 38.45 -9.49
N SER A 230 31.13 37.80 -10.51
CA SER A 230 31.52 38.03 -11.91
C SER A 230 30.54 38.83 -12.76
N ARG A 231 29.47 39.44 -12.22
CA ARG A 231 28.60 40.31 -13.05
C ARG A 231 29.35 41.51 -13.64
N ALA A 232 30.21 42.16 -12.85
CA ALA A 232 31.01 43.32 -13.28
C ALA A 232 32.22 42.93 -14.15
N LEU A 233 32.89 41.81 -13.85
CA LEU A 233 33.97 41.29 -14.71
C LEU A 233 33.43 40.75 -16.05
N ARG A 234 32.23 40.16 -16.08
CA ARG A 234 31.58 39.70 -17.31
C ARG A 234 31.14 40.85 -18.21
N SER A 235 30.83 42.05 -17.69
CA SER A 235 30.49 43.20 -18.55
C SER A 235 31.71 43.81 -19.27
N LEU A 236 32.94 43.50 -18.82
CA LEU A 236 34.18 43.99 -19.42
C LEU A 236 34.65 43.16 -20.62
N PHE A 237 34.12 41.95 -20.82
CA PHE A 237 34.45 41.11 -21.97
C PHE A 237 33.41 41.26 -23.09
N ASN A 238 33.92 41.53 -24.30
CA ASN A 238 33.16 41.74 -25.54
C ASN A 238 32.10 40.63 -25.75
N ASP A 239 30.88 40.98 -26.18
CA ASP A 239 29.76 40.01 -26.27
C ASP A 239 30.03 38.84 -27.25
N LYS A 240 30.95 39.04 -28.21
CA LYS A 240 31.48 37.97 -29.08
C LYS A 240 32.40 36.99 -28.32
N TYR A 241 33.24 37.48 -27.41
CA TYR A 241 34.12 36.66 -26.56
C TYR A 241 33.30 35.81 -25.57
N LYS A 242 32.20 36.38 -25.04
CA LYS A 242 31.23 35.62 -24.24
C LYS A 242 30.65 34.43 -25.00
N LYS A 243 30.09 34.64 -26.20
CA LYS A 243 29.41 33.55 -26.93
C LYS A 243 30.36 32.44 -27.38
N GLN A 244 31.58 32.77 -27.82
CA GLN A 244 32.53 31.76 -28.33
C GLN A 244 33.19 30.93 -27.23
N ASN A 245 33.47 31.51 -26.05
CA ASN A 245 34.15 30.77 -24.97
C ASN A 245 33.20 30.16 -23.94
N ILE A 246 31.99 30.72 -23.71
CA ILE A 246 31.03 30.14 -22.76
C ILE A 246 30.64 28.71 -23.15
N GLY A 247 30.52 28.41 -24.45
CA GLY A 247 30.23 27.06 -24.94
C GLY A 247 31.30 26.02 -24.56
N LYS A 248 32.57 26.45 -24.36
CA LYS A 248 33.64 25.55 -23.89
C LYS A 248 33.45 25.13 -22.44
N PHE A 249 32.90 26.01 -21.61
CA PHE A 249 32.76 25.83 -20.15
C PHE A 249 31.37 25.36 -19.72
N VAL A 250 30.36 25.61 -20.54
CA VAL A 250 28.95 25.43 -20.22
C VAL A 250 28.22 24.86 -21.44
N LYS A 251 27.42 23.82 -21.24
CA LYS A 251 26.63 23.20 -22.29
C LYS A 251 25.23 22.84 -21.78
N ASP A 252 24.25 22.88 -22.67
CA ASP A 252 22.92 22.35 -22.42
C ASP A 252 22.98 20.83 -22.59
N VAL A 253 22.46 20.10 -21.60
CA VAL A 253 22.49 18.63 -21.61
C VAL A 253 21.05 18.12 -21.64
N ALA A 254 20.64 17.56 -22.77
CA ALA A 254 19.39 16.82 -22.88
C ALA A 254 19.58 15.42 -22.31
N ILE A 255 18.67 14.98 -21.45
CA ILE A 255 18.62 13.60 -20.96
C ILE A 255 17.20 13.09 -21.06
N ARG A 256 17.06 11.91 -21.65
CA ARG A 256 15.82 11.15 -21.66
C ARG A 256 15.89 10.10 -20.55
N MET A 257 14.79 9.88 -19.85
CA MET A 257 14.67 8.74 -18.94
C MET A 257 13.47 7.93 -19.41
N ALA A 258 13.67 6.62 -19.46
CA ALA A 258 12.64 5.65 -19.66
C ALA A 258 12.42 4.89 -18.36
N LEU A 259 11.20 4.91 -17.85
CA LEU A 259 10.80 4.04 -16.75
C LEU A 259 10.08 2.83 -17.33
N ASP A 260 10.61 1.65 -17.03
CA ASP A 260 10.09 0.36 -17.45
C ASP A 260 9.39 -0.28 -16.25
N VAL A 261 8.06 -0.30 -16.28
CA VAL A 261 7.22 -0.87 -15.22
C VAL A 261 6.43 -2.04 -15.80
N PRO A 262 6.32 -3.17 -15.08
CA PRO A 262 5.40 -4.24 -15.46
C PRO A 262 3.98 -3.67 -15.61
N GLN A 263 3.27 -4.04 -16.68
CA GLN A 263 1.86 -3.66 -16.86
C GLN A 263 0.99 -4.09 -15.66
N LEU A 264 1.34 -5.23 -15.05
CA LEU A 264 0.72 -5.76 -13.84
C LEU A 264 1.77 -5.75 -12.74
N LEU A 265 1.73 -4.77 -11.83
CA LEU A 265 2.69 -4.68 -10.74
C LEU A 265 2.27 -5.60 -9.58
N ASN A 266 3.06 -6.64 -9.35
CA ASN A 266 2.89 -7.50 -8.18
C ASN A 266 3.51 -6.85 -6.93
N ILE A 267 2.68 -6.44 -5.97
CA ILE A 267 3.11 -5.85 -4.68
C ILE A 267 3.88 -6.86 -3.80
N ALA A 268 3.64 -8.17 -3.98
CA ALA A 268 4.46 -9.20 -3.35
C ALA A 268 5.82 -9.42 -4.07
N GLY A 269 5.97 -8.89 -5.28
CA GLY A 269 7.16 -9.00 -6.09
C GLY A 269 8.34 -8.16 -5.59
N PRO A 270 9.55 -8.43 -6.12
CA PRO A 270 10.73 -7.65 -5.80
C PRO A 270 10.66 -6.24 -6.41
N LEU A 271 11.23 -5.25 -5.73
CA LEU A 271 11.40 -3.90 -6.25
C LEU A 271 12.18 -3.86 -7.57
N ASP A 272 13.06 -4.84 -7.79
CA ASP A 272 13.90 -4.95 -8.99
C ASP A 272 13.12 -5.19 -10.28
N SER A 273 11.83 -5.55 -10.19
CA SER A 273 10.94 -5.64 -11.36
C SER A 273 10.66 -4.28 -12.02
N ILE A 274 10.99 -3.17 -11.36
CA ILE A 274 10.86 -1.82 -11.88
C ILE A 274 12.26 -1.31 -12.25
N THR A 275 12.48 -0.99 -13.53
CA THR A 275 13.80 -0.54 -14.02
C THR A 275 13.75 0.89 -14.53
N VAL A 276 14.80 1.65 -14.23
CA VAL A 276 15.00 3.01 -14.72
C VAL A 276 16.15 2.99 -15.71
N THR A 277 15.87 3.43 -16.94
CA THR A 277 16.88 3.57 -17.99
C THR A 277 17.09 5.04 -18.28
N PHE A 278 18.31 5.53 -18.07
CA PHE A 278 18.74 6.85 -18.49
C PHE A 278 19.31 6.75 -19.90
N GLU A 279 18.90 7.66 -20.76
CA GLU A 279 19.20 7.65 -22.19
C GLU A 279 19.68 9.03 -22.62
N PHE A 280 20.81 9.06 -23.31
CA PHE A 280 21.31 10.25 -23.97
C PHE A 280 21.11 10.07 -25.48
N PRO A 281 20.07 10.68 -26.07
CA PRO A 281 19.71 10.44 -27.46
C PRO A 281 20.76 11.02 -28.42
N GLY A 282 21.12 10.22 -29.42
CA GLY A 282 21.96 10.64 -30.54
C GLY A 282 23.17 9.73 -30.80
N ILE A 283 23.68 9.81 -32.03
CA ILE A 283 24.94 9.15 -32.48
C ILE A 283 26.17 9.96 -31.98
N ALA A 284 25.98 10.97 -31.15
CA ALA A 284 27.04 11.88 -30.74
C ALA A 284 28.09 11.16 -29.89
N GLU A 285 29.35 11.24 -30.29
CA GLU A 285 30.48 10.81 -29.48
C GLU A 285 30.44 11.53 -28.11
N LEU A 286 30.68 10.79 -27.03
CA LEU A 286 30.75 11.36 -25.68
C LEU A 286 31.96 12.30 -25.52
N GLU A 287 32.98 12.13 -26.35
CA GLU A 287 34.16 13.00 -26.37
C GLU A 287 33.95 14.26 -27.23
N PRO A 288 34.60 15.39 -26.88
CA PRO A 288 35.37 15.64 -25.66
C PRO A 288 34.52 16.17 -24.50
N ASP A 289 33.20 16.34 -24.72
CA ASP A 289 32.36 17.14 -23.83
C ASP A 289 31.97 16.43 -22.53
N PHE A 290 31.77 15.11 -22.57
CA PHE A 290 31.37 14.29 -21.42
C PHE A 290 32.50 13.39 -20.94
N ALA A 291 33.34 12.92 -21.86
CA ALA A 291 34.55 12.15 -21.58
C ALA A 291 35.75 12.71 -22.37
N TYR A 292 36.96 12.51 -21.85
CA TYR A 292 38.20 12.80 -22.55
C TYR A 292 39.26 11.78 -22.16
N LYS A 293 39.77 11.01 -23.12
CA LYS A 293 40.74 9.93 -22.88
C LYS A 293 40.27 8.97 -21.78
N GLY A 294 38.98 8.63 -21.82
CA GLY A 294 38.34 7.75 -20.83
C GLY A 294 38.10 8.37 -19.44
N LYS A 295 38.39 9.66 -19.22
CA LYS A 295 38.10 10.38 -17.97
C LYS A 295 36.88 11.28 -18.13
N SER A 296 35.99 11.30 -17.14
CA SER A 296 34.78 12.13 -17.18
C SER A 296 35.08 13.64 -17.00
N THR A 297 34.38 14.50 -17.74
CA THR A 297 34.35 15.96 -17.52
C THR A 297 33.37 16.38 -16.41
N ARG A 298 32.59 15.41 -15.92
CA ARG A 298 31.44 15.50 -15.02
C ARG A 298 30.26 16.31 -15.55
N LEU A 299 30.30 16.82 -16.78
CA LEU A 299 29.20 17.57 -17.39
C LEU A 299 27.87 16.77 -17.36
N GLY A 300 27.98 15.46 -17.57
CA GLY A 300 26.88 14.50 -17.56
C GLY A 300 26.55 13.89 -16.20
N CYS A 301 27.11 14.39 -15.09
CA CYS A 301 26.75 13.87 -13.76
C CYS A 301 25.37 14.35 -13.32
N PHE A 302 24.50 13.40 -12.97
CA PHE A 302 23.17 13.66 -12.42
C PHE A 302 23.02 12.89 -11.11
N LYS A 303 22.12 13.38 -10.25
CA LYS A 303 21.79 12.76 -8.98
C LYS A 303 20.29 12.51 -8.91
N VAL A 304 19.90 11.29 -8.52
CA VAL A 304 18.50 11.02 -8.19
C VAL A 304 18.23 11.57 -6.80
N GLU A 305 17.29 12.49 -6.61
CA GLU A 305 17.04 13.07 -5.28
C GLU A 305 16.02 12.24 -4.49
N SER A 306 14.99 11.77 -5.18
CA SER A 306 13.94 10.97 -4.56
C SER A 306 13.13 10.19 -5.59
N VAL A 307 12.51 9.12 -5.11
CA VAL A 307 11.54 8.33 -5.86
C VAL A 307 10.32 8.14 -4.98
N TRP A 308 9.13 8.47 -5.47
CA TRP A 308 7.89 8.20 -4.75
C TRP A 308 6.79 7.66 -5.63
N PHE A 309 6.04 6.74 -5.04
CA PHE A 309 4.95 6.04 -5.66
C PHE A 309 3.64 6.51 -5.04
N LYS A 310 2.69 6.87 -5.88
CA LYS A 310 1.34 7.22 -5.49
C LYS A 310 0.40 6.17 -6.03
N LEU A 311 -0.55 5.79 -5.21
CA LEU A 311 -1.71 5.04 -5.60
C LEU A 311 -2.85 6.02 -5.90
N ILE A 312 -3.47 5.89 -7.07
CA ILE A 312 -4.71 6.55 -7.42
C ILE A 312 -5.77 5.46 -7.39
N GLN A 313 -6.75 5.59 -6.51
CA GLN A 313 -7.81 4.63 -6.22
C GLN A 313 -9.12 5.21 -6.71
N ASP A 314 -9.66 4.66 -7.79
CA ASP A 314 -11.01 4.96 -8.25
C ASP A 314 -11.96 3.98 -7.56
N LEU A 315 -12.75 4.51 -6.63
CA LEU A 315 -13.65 3.75 -5.77
C LEU A 315 -15.11 4.07 -6.13
N THR A 316 -15.90 3.02 -6.30
CA THR A 316 -17.36 3.11 -6.31
C THR A 316 -17.91 2.32 -5.12
N ILE A 317 -18.72 2.94 -4.28
CA ILE A 317 -19.42 2.31 -3.15
C ILE A 317 -20.91 2.24 -3.50
N HIS A 318 -21.52 1.08 -3.27
CA HIS A 318 -22.94 0.82 -3.44
C HIS A 318 -23.54 0.36 -2.12
N SER A 319 -24.69 0.90 -1.77
CA SER A 319 -25.51 0.36 -0.70
C SER A 319 -26.94 0.88 -0.82
N GLU A 320 -27.93 0.00 -0.72
CA GLU A 320 -29.38 0.27 -0.68
C GLU A 320 -29.81 1.71 -1.07
N GLY A 321 -29.89 1.97 -2.39
CA GLY A 321 -30.37 3.26 -2.92
C GLY A 321 -29.32 4.39 -2.98
N PHE A 322 -28.13 4.18 -2.41
CA PHE A 322 -27.00 5.10 -2.46
C PHE A 322 -25.87 4.56 -3.34
N THR A 323 -25.24 5.47 -4.09
CA THR A 323 -24.00 5.20 -4.82
C THR A 323 -23.08 6.39 -4.65
N TYR A 324 -21.82 6.12 -4.34
CA TYR A 324 -20.79 7.15 -4.20
C TYR A 324 -19.57 6.75 -5.03
N GLN A 325 -19.10 7.69 -5.86
CA GLN A 325 -17.92 7.51 -6.71
C GLN A 325 -16.89 8.56 -6.34
N THR A 326 -15.64 8.14 -6.21
CA THR A 326 -14.56 9.03 -5.78
C THR A 326 -13.21 8.52 -6.25
N THR A 327 -12.24 9.43 -6.31
CA THR A 327 -10.84 9.10 -6.62
C THR A 327 -9.96 9.49 -5.44
N LYS A 328 -9.44 8.51 -4.69
CA LYS A 328 -8.50 8.75 -3.59
C LYS A 328 -7.06 8.66 -4.07
N ARG A 329 -6.22 9.62 -3.69
CA ARG A 329 -4.79 9.61 -4.01
C ARG A 329 -3.99 9.35 -2.74
N ASN A 330 -3.48 8.14 -2.59
CA ASN A 330 -2.66 7.73 -1.46
C ASN A 330 -1.18 7.67 -1.86
N ARG A 331 -0.28 8.05 -0.97
CA ARG A 331 1.15 7.80 -1.18
C ARG A 331 1.43 6.37 -0.73
N LEU A 332 2.01 5.56 -1.61
CA LEU A 332 2.34 4.17 -1.34
C LEU A 332 3.64 4.08 -0.54
N PHE A 333 4.72 4.66 -1.09
CA PHE A 333 6.00 4.83 -0.41
C PHE A 333 6.80 5.97 -1.07
N LYS A 334 7.81 6.46 -0.36
CA LYS A 334 8.71 7.52 -0.81
C LYS A 334 10.11 7.27 -0.27
N PHE A 335 11.05 7.18 -1.19
CA PHE A 335 12.48 7.11 -0.92
C PHE A 335 13.08 8.50 -1.12
N ASN A 336 13.72 9.02 -0.08
CA ASN A 336 14.45 10.28 -0.10
C ASN A 336 15.94 10.01 -0.02
N ASP A 337 16.73 11.04 -0.31
CA ASP A 337 18.19 11.05 -0.09
C ASP A 337 18.88 9.88 -0.78
N ILE A 338 18.36 9.53 -1.97
CA ILE A 338 18.91 8.50 -2.84
C ILE A 338 20.24 9.05 -3.36
N ASN A 339 21.34 8.90 -2.61
CA ASN A 339 22.64 9.47 -3.01
C ASN A 339 23.31 8.69 -4.16
N LYS A 340 22.53 8.28 -5.16
CA LYS A 340 23.01 7.65 -6.39
C LYS A 340 23.23 8.72 -7.45
N GLU A 341 24.49 8.87 -7.79
CA GLU A 341 24.96 9.67 -8.90
C GLU A 341 25.24 8.74 -10.09
N PHE A 342 24.91 9.22 -11.28
CA PHE A 342 25.28 8.56 -12.53
C PHE A 342 25.88 9.59 -13.48
N ASP A 343 26.77 9.14 -14.35
CA ASP A 343 27.50 10.00 -15.27
C ASP A 343 27.40 9.48 -16.69
N LEU A 344 27.04 10.35 -17.64
CA LEU A 344 26.97 9.99 -19.07
C LEU A 344 28.27 9.37 -19.59
N ALA A 345 29.42 9.72 -19.02
CA ALA A 345 30.71 9.11 -19.38
C ALA A 345 30.76 7.58 -19.13
N THR A 346 29.89 7.06 -18.27
CA THR A 346 29.80 5.62 -17.92
C THR A 346 28.72 4.87 -18.70
N PHE A 347 27.99 5.55 -19.58
CA PHE A 347 26.89 4.95 -20.32
C PHE A 347 27.43 4.07 -21.44
N THR A 348 26.68 3.03 -21.78
CA THR A 348 27.01 2.11 -22.87
C THR A 348 26.17 2.41 -24.09
N TYR A 349 26.76 2.38 -25.29
CA TYR A 349 26.01 2.65 -26.51
C TYR A 349 25.09 1.48 -26.86
N ASN A 350 23.79 1.74 -26.93
CA ASN A 350 22.80 0.78 -27.37
C ASN A 350 22.48 1.03 -28.86
N GLN A 351 22.84 0.05 -29.71
CA GLN A 351 22.66 0.15 -31.17
C GLN A 351 21.19 0.16 -31.60
N GLU A 352 20.31 -0.52 -30.88
CA GLU A 352 18.88 -0.59 -31.21
C GLU A 352 18.18 0.75 -30.92
N LEU A 353 18.52 1.37 -29.80
CA LEU A 353 17.96 2.65 -29.38
C LEU A 353 18.69 3.86 -29.98
N GLN A 354 19.84 3.64 -30.64
CA GLN A 354 20.73 4.69 -31.17
C GLN A 354 21.05 5.75 -30.10
N ALA A 355 21.32 5.30 -28.88
CA ALA A 355 21.51 6.16 -27.71
C ALA A 355 22.51 5.53 -26.72
N TYR A 356 23.18 6.38 -25.95
CA TYR A 356 23.95 5.92 -24.78
C TYR A 356 22.98 5.68 -23.62
N CYS A 357 23.08 4.52 -22.98
CA CYS A 357 22.14 4.07 -21.96
C CYS A 357 22.85 3.64 -20.67
N TYR A 358 22.18 3.90 -19.55
CA TYR A 358 22.49 3.31 -18.25
C TYR A 358 21.18 2.85 -17.59
N THR A 359 21.07 1.55 -17.35
CA THR A 359 19.89 0.92 -16.74
C THR A 359 20.22 0.51 -15.32
N ILE A 360 19.34 0.85 -14.39
CA ILE A 360 19.44 0.49 -12.98
C ILE A 360 18.07 0.01 -12.49
N SER A 361 18.04 -1.06 -11.69
CA SER A 361 16.80 -1.50 -11.05
C SER A 361 16.42 -0.54 -9.92
N LEU A 362 15.14 -0.45 -9.59
CA LEU A 362 14.70 0.37 -8.47
C LEU A 362 15.30 -0.12 -7.15
N GLY A 363 15.38 -1.43 -6.93
CA GLY A 363 15.97 -2.00 -5.71
C GLY A 363 17.46 -1.63 -5.56
N GLU A 364 18.24 -1.68 -6.63
CA GLU A 364 19.63 -1.21 -6.62
C GLU A 364 19.72 0.31 -6.40
N LEU A 365 18.84 1.07 -7.04
CA LEU A 365 18.78 2.53 -6.92
C LEU A 365 18.54 2.96 -5.47
N VAL A 366 17.62 2.30 -4.77
CA VAL A 366 17.28 2.61 -3.36
C VAL A 366 18.12 1.83 -2.34
N GLY A 367 18.95 0.89 -2.78
CA GLY A 367 19.81 0.09 -1.92
C GLY A 367 19.08 -0.99 -1.11
N THR A 368 17.98 -1.53 -1.63
CA THR A 368 17.22 -2.61 -0.98
C THR A 368 16.72 -3.63 -1.99
N GLY A 369 17.00 -4.92 -1.73
CA GLY A 369 16.41 -6.06 -2.45
C GLY A 369 15.07 -6.51 -1.86
N ALA A 370 14.47 -5.71 -0.98
CA ALA A 370 13.23 -6.08 -0.30
C ALA A 370 12.03 -6.09 -1.26
N SER A 371 11.01 -6.88 -0.92
CA SER A 371 9.73 -6.84 -1.62
C SER A 371 9.02 -5.49 -1.43
N ILE A 372 8.12 -5.13 -2.36
CA ILE A 372 7.28 -3.94 -2.18
C ILE A 372 6.42 -4.08 -0.91
N MET A 373 5.90 -5.28 -0.61
CA MET A 373 5.09 -5.51 0.59
C MET A 373 5.83 -5.18 1.89
N SER A 374 7.13 -5.48 1.98
CA SER A 374 7.93 -5.22 3.19
C SER A 374 8.25 -3.76 3.47
N ILE A 375 8.07 -2.86 2.50
CA ILE A 375 8.27 -1.41 2.68
C ILE A 375 6.96 -0.66 2.95
N LEU A 376 5.81 -1.34 2.86
CA LEU A 376 4.50 -0.75 3.14
C LEU A 376 4.31 -0.55 4.64
N THR A 377 3.76 0.60 5.02
CA THR A 377 3.45 0.94 6.41
C THR A 377 2.03 0.55 6.83
N ALA A 378 1.15 0.28 5.86
CA ALA A 378 -0.21 -0.16 6.06
C ALA A 378 -0.64 -1.04 4.87
N PRO A 379 -1.65 -1.92 5.05
CA PRO A 379 -2.21 -2.66 3.93
C PRO A 379 -2.78 -1.72 2.87
N VAL A 380 -2.68 -2.16 1.63
CA VAL A 380 -3.08 -1.40 0.45
C VAL A 380 -4.23 -2.12 -0.22
N MET A 381 -5.35 -1.43 -0.39
CA MET A 381 -6.49 -1.95 -1.16
C MET A 381 -6.09 -2.06 -2.63
N GLY A 382 -5.88 -3.29 -3.09
CA GLY A 382 -5.70 -3.63 -4.50
C GLY A 382 -7.02 -3.50 -5.27
N ASP A 383 -7.04 -3.89 -6.54
CA ASP A 383 -8.31 -3.90 -7.26
C ASP A 383 -9.18 -4.98 -6.68
N PHE A 384 -10.39 -4.59 -6.37
CA PHE A 384 -11.31 -5.46 -5.69
C PHE A 384 -12.71 -5.06 -6.07
N ASN A 385 -13.52 -6.05 -6.41
CA ASN A 385 -14.93 -5.86 -6.66
C ASN A 385 -15.70 -6.80 -5.74
N MET A 386 -16.36 -6.21 -4.74
CA MET A 386 -17.29 -6.90 -3.87
C MET A 386 -18.70 -6.65 -4.41
N ALA A 387 -19.28 -7.68 -5.03
CA ALA A 387 -20.53 -7.59 -5.75
C ALA A 387 -21.62 -6.89 -4.90
N GLY A 388 -22.16 -5.79 -5.43
CA GLY A 388 -23.23 -5.03 -4.80
C GLY A 388 -22.82 -4.15 -3.61
N VAL A 389 -21.53 -4.09 -3.24
CA VAL A 389 -21.06 -3.28 -2.09
C VAL A 389 -20.01 -2.26 -2.48
N PHE A 390 -18.92 -2.64 -3.17
CA PHE A 390 -17.97 -1.67 -3.69
C PHE A 390 -17.10 -2.24 -4.81
N SER A 391 -16.58 -1.37 -5.66
CA SER A 391 -15.50 -1.66 -6.61
C SER A 391 -14.38 -0.66 -6.44
N ASN A 392 -13.14 -1.12 -6.47
CA ASN A 392 -11.93 -0.32 -6.42
C ASN A 392 -11.04 -0.70 -7.58
N SER A 393 -10.58 0.29 -8.35
CA SER A 393 -9.54 0.14 -9.36
C SER A 393 -8.39 1.09 -9.08
N ASN A 394 -7.17 0.65 -9.36
CA ASN A 394 -5.97 1.35 -8.96
C ASN A 394 -5.14 1.80 -10.15
N THR A 395 -4.39 2.89 -9.96
CA THR A 395 -3.37 3.36 -10.90
C THR A 395 -2.16 3.81 -10.10
N LEU A 396 -0.99 3.25 -10.40
CA LEU A 396 0.28 3.65 -9.84
C LEU A 396 0.78 4.87 -10.58
N ALA A 397 0.96 5.96 -9.85
CA ALA A 397 1.69 7.12 -10.31
C ALA A 397 3.13 7.08 -9.75
N VAL A 398 4.11 6.78 -10.60
CA VAL A 398 5.54 6.80 -10.26
C VAL A 398 6.10 8.19 -10.48
N ASN A 399 6.90 8.65 -9.52
CA ASN A 399 7.57 9.93 -9.62
C ASN A 399 9.02 9.78 -9.23
N ILE A 400 9.90 10.24 -10.11
CA ILE A 400 11.33 10.32 -9.87
C ILE A 400 11.68 11.80 -9.87
N GLU A 401 12.65 12.21 -9.05
CA GLU A 401 13.19 13.56 -9.07
C GLU A 401 14.70 13.48 -9.32
N ILE A 402 15.19 14.18 -10.33
CA ILE A 402 16.62 14.21 -10.69
C ILE A 402 17.11 15.66 -10.66
N SER A 403 18.34 15.83 -10.17
CA SER A 403 19.04 17.10 -10.11
C SER A 403 20.43 17.00 -10.76
N ASP A 404 21.07 18.16 -10.93
CA ASP A 404 22.48 18.23 -11.26
C ASP A 404 23.33 17.93 -10.01
N ALA A 405 24.09 16.82 -10.07
CA ALA A 405 24.95 16.35 -8.98
C ALA A 405 26.03 17.38 -8.59
N GLN A 406 26.35 18.32 -9.48
CA GLN A 406 27.40 19.32 -9.23
C GLN A 406 26.93 20.52 -8.40
N THR A 407 25.62 20.73 -8.26
CA THR A 407 25.05 21.89 -7.56
C THR A 407 24.56 21.49 -6.17
N THR A 408 25.29 21.92 -5.14
CA THR A 408 24.94 21.73 -3.72
C THR A 408 23.85 22.71 -3.21
N ASN A 409 23.37 23.62 -4.06
CA ASN A 409 22.36 24.60 -3.69
C ASN A 409 20.93 24.08 -3.93
N SER A 410 20.03 24.36 -3.00
CA SER A 410 18.59 24.05 -3.01
C SER A 410 17.78 24.60 -4.20
N HIS A 411 18.41 25.34 -5.12
CA HIS A 411 17.82 25.93 -6.32
C HIS A 411 18.26 25.26 -7.64
N SER A 412 18.86 24.06 -7.57
CA SER A 412 19.15 23.27 -8.77
C SER A 412 17.86 22.96 -9.54
N LYS A 413 17.91 23.02 -10.88
CA LYS A 413 16.77 22.63 -11.72
C LYS A 413 16.45 21.16 -11.42
N LYS A 414 15.25 20.91 -10.92
CA LYS A 414 14.73 19.57 -10.61
C LYS A 414 13.78 19.16 -11.72
N ALA A 415 14.05 18.01 -12.32
CA ALA A 415 13.11 17.38 -13.24
C ALA A 415 12.26 16.37 -12.46
N LYS A 416 10.94 16.38 -12.70
CA LYS A 416 9.99 15.43 -12.09
C LYS A 416 9.36 14.57 -13.16
N PHE A 417 9.38 13.27 -12.93
CA PHE A 417 8.77 12.27 -13.79
C PHE A 417 7.38 11.95 -13.26
N HIS A 418 6.42 11.72 -14.16
CA HIS A 418 5.06 11.33 -13.81
C HIS A 418 4.62 10.21 -14.74
N VAL A 419 4.54 8.99 -14.22
CA VAL A 419 4.14 7.81 -15.00
C VAL A 419 2.90 7.22 -14.37
N HIS A 420 1.85 7.04 -15.14
CA HIS A 420 0.66 6.31 -14.73
C HIS A 420 0.73 4.90 -15.32
N THR A 421 0.85 3.89 -14.47
CA THR A 421 0.47 2.52 -14.86
C THR A 421 -0.81 2.19 -14.14
N GLN A 422 -1.78 1.62 -14.84
CA GLN A 422 -2.90 1.01 -14.15
C GLN A 422 -2.30 -0.08 -13.26
N LEU A 423 -2.54 0.00 -11.96
CA LEU A 423 -2.49 -1.22 -11.19
C LEU A 423 -3.76 -1.90 -11.64
N ASP A 424 -3.65 -2.84 -12.56
CA ASP A 424 -4.50 -3.99 -12.36
C ASP A 424 -3.88 -4.69 -11.13
N CYS A 425 -4.29 -4.32 -9.90
CA CYS A 425 -4.29 -5.33 -8.84
C CYS A 425 -5.53 -6.21 -8.98
N SER A 426 -5.89 -6.51 -10.22
CA SER A 426 -6.81 -7.56 -10.58
C SER A 426 -6.08 -8.86 -10.35
N LEU A 427 -6.73 -9.66 -9.53
CA LEU A 427 -6.06 -10.75 -8.90
C LEU A 427 -7.22 -11.73 -8.69
N ILE A 428 -7.56 -12.36 -9.82
CA ILE A 428 -8.83 -12.98 -10.19
C ILE A 428 -9.40 -13.87 -9.09
N THR A 429 -10.72 -13.79 -8.89
CA THR A 429 -11.53 -15.00 -8.74
C THR A 429 -12.64 -14.90 -9.78
N THR A 430 -12.98 -16.01 -10.43
CA THR A 430 -14.40 -16.20 -10.72
C THR A 430 -15.11 -16.25 -9.37
N PRO A 431 -16.04 -15.33 -9.08
CA PRO A 431 -16.78 -15.39 -7.83
C PRO A 431 -17.62 -16.67 -7.83
N GLN A 432 -17.24 -17.66 -7.01
CA GLN A 432 -18.26 -18.47 -6.37
C GLN A 432 -18.67 -17.73 -5.11
N TYR A 433 -19.50 -16.70 -5.28
CA TYR A 433 -20.35 -16.27 -4.18
C TYR A 433 -21.30 -17.43 -3.90
N ILE A 434 -21.14 -18.07 -2.74
CA ILE A 434 -22.29 -18.73 -2.12
C ILE A 434 -23.11 -17.58 -1.53
N SER A 435 -24.11 -17.14 -2.28
CA SER A 435 -25.29 -16.59 -1.62
C SER A 435 -25.78 -17.66 -0.65
N GLN A 436 -26.03 -17.27 0.60
CA GLN A 436 -26.62 -18.06 1.68
C GLN A 436 -25.64 -18.90 2.52
N TYR A 437 -25.17 -18.28 3.61
CA TYR A 437 -25.45 -18.84 4.92
C TYR A 437 -26.47 -17.93 5.61
N GLN A 438 -27.74 -18.07 5.22
CA GLN A 438 -28.78 -18.00 6.24
C GLN A 438 -28.53 -19.23 7.12
N VAL A 439 -28.00 -19.02 8.32
CA VAL A 439 -28.16 -20.02 9.36
C VAL A 439 -29.62 -19.95 9.76
N ASP A 440 -30.47 -20.65 9.01
CA ASP A 440 -31.77 -21.06 9.53
C ASP A 440 -31.44 -22.01 10.68
N VAL A 441 -31.45 -21.47 11.89
CA VAL A 441 -31.51 -22.26 13.11
C VAL A 441 -32.83 -23.03 13.03
N PRO A 442 -32.84 -24.37 12.88
CA PRO A 442 -34.09 -25.10 12.97
C PRO A 442 -34.57 -24.97 14.42
N LEU A 443 -35.69 -24.27 14.59
CA LEU A 443 -36.47 -24.38 15.81
C LEU A 443 -36.87 -25.86 15.97
N GLY A 444 -36.41 -26.42 17.08
CA GLY A 444 -36.55 -27.78 17.61
C GLY A 444 -37.51 -28.77 16.94
N VAL A 445 -37.03 -30.00 16.80
CA VAL A 445 -37.82 -31.19 17.11
C VAL A 445 -36.98 -32.12 17.96
N ASN A 446 -37.56 -32.52 19.09
CA ASN A 446 -37.07 -33.49 20.05
C ASN A 446 -36.93 -34.91 19.44
N ASP A 447 -36.11 -35.69 20.16
CA ASP A 447 -36.15 -37.13 20.31
C ASP A 447 -35.55 -38.05 19.23
N SER A 448 -34.53 -38.76 19.71
CA SER A 448 -34.30 -40.20 19.55
C SER A 448 -33.48 -40.71 18.35
N GLN A 449 -32.40 -41.40 18.70
CA GLN A 449 -31.61 -42.38 17.95
C GLN A 449 -30.72 -41.88 16.80
N ILE A 450 -29.43 -41.66 17.10
CA ILE A 450 -28.36 -41.76 16.09
C ILE A 450 -27.71 -43.14 16.26
N VAL A 451 -28.10 -44.06 15.38
CA VAL A 451 -27.33 -45.26 15.05
C VAL A 451 -26.20 -44.82 14.10
N ALA A 452 -24.97 -45.22 14.40
CA ALA A 452 -23.80 -44.91 13.58
C ALA A 452 -23.96 -45.48 12.16
N ALA A 453 -24.05 -44.60 11.15
CA ALA A 453 -24.02 -44.97 9.75
C ALA A 453 -22.56 -45.11 9.30
N VAL A 454 -22.16 -46.36 9.02
CA VAL A 454 -20.90 -46.70 8.33
C VAL A 454 -21.02 -46.24 6.87
N PRO A 455 -20.04 -45.52 6.30
CA PRO A 455 -20.09 -45.10 4.91
C PRO A 455 -19.92 -46.30 3.96
N PRO A 456 -20.65 -46.35 2.83
CA PRO A 456 -20.54 -47.45 1.88
C PRO A 456 -19.20 -47.41 1.11
N PRO A 457 -18.70 -48.56 0.62
CA PRO A 457 -17.45 -48.61 -0.13
C PRO A 457 -17.56 -47.89 -1.48
N LEU A 458 -16.51 -47.15 -1.83
CA LEU A 458 -16.36 -46.50 -3.14
C LEU A 458 -16.29 -47.55 -4.25
N ALA A 459 -17.15 -47.41 -5.26
CA ALA A 459 -17.11 -48.25 -6.46
C ALA A 459 -15.85 -47.97 -7.30
N PRO A 460 -15.28 -48.98 -8.01
CA PRO A 460 -14.08 -48.78 -8.83
C PRO A 460 -14.38 -47.97 -10.08
N ARG A 461 -13.48 -47.05 -10.45
CA ARG A 461 -13.52 -46.30 -11.71
C ARG A 461 -13.21 -47.23 -12.91
N PRO A 462 -13.88 -47.06 -14.06
CA PRO A 462 -13.54 -47.81 -15.27
C PRO A 462 -12.23 -47.28 -15.88
N THR A 463 -11.33 -48.21 -16.22
CA THR A 463 -10.18 -47.96 -17.09
C THR A 463 -10.66 -47.91 -18.53
N TYR A 464 -10.38 -46.80 -19.22
CA TYR A 464 -10.50 -46.74 -20.67
C TYR A 464 -9.21 -47.28 -21.29
N SER A 465 -9.37 -48.25 -22.19
CA SER A 465 -8.35 -48.82 -23.08
C SER A 465 -7.93 -47.84 -24.16
#